data_AF-A0A849S6D6-F1
#
_entry.id   AF-A0A849S6D6-F1
#
_cell.length_a   1.000
_cell.length_b   1.000
_cell.length_c   1.000
_cell.angle_alpha   90.00
_cell.angle_beta   90.00
_cell.angle_gamma   90.00
#
_symmetry.space_group_name_H-M   'P 1'
#
loop_
_entity.id
_entity.type
_entity.pdbx_description
1 polymer ?
#
loop_
_entity_poly.entity_id
_entity_poly.type
_entity_poly.pdbx_seq_one_letter_code
_entity_poly.pdbx_strand_id
1 'polypeptide(L)'
;MIETIYIEEALLQHPRVLAISQRFPHARTITCSRYGEVFNPKAQNFRLQKQQPALILAEKYRQFVLPAPVGYGIGAQHNYYFSHILNCLYDCRYCFLQGMYPSADYVLFVNYEDFQQEIRQLCAATPTEPIHFFSGYDGDSLALEPVTHFAEQFLPVFAELPNATLELRTKSTQIRSLLNSDPIPNAVVAFSLNPEAIATKVEAKAPSLQRRLDALSKVQAHGWHIGLRFDPLIYQHDYQQHYQHLFAQVFARINPSQLHSVSLG
;
A
#
# COMPACT_ATOMS: atom_id res chain seq x y z
N MET A 1 -4.18 -12.39 13.56
CA MET A 1 -5.26 -11.44 13.94
C MET A 1 -4.62 -10.35 14.78
N ILE A 2 -5.12 -9.12 14.77
CA ILE A 2 -4.55 -8.03 15.57
C ILE A 2 -5.03 -8.23 17.02
N GLU A 3 -4.09 -8.41 17.96
CA GLU A 3 -4.41 -8.72 19.36
C GLU A 3 -4.16 -7.54 20.31
N THR A 4 -3.35 -6.57 19.91
CA THR A 4 -3.14 -5.32 20.66
C THR A 4 -3.30 -4.14 19.71
N ILE A 5 -4.05 -3.14 20.17
CA ILE A 5 -4.27 -1.87 19.49
C ILE A 5 -3.79 -0.75 20.42
N TYR A 6 -2.80 0.02 19.98
CA TYR A 6 -2.42 1.27 20.61
C TYR A 6 -3.19 2.42 19.97
N ILE A 7 -3.68 3.37 20.77
CA ILE A 7 -4.48 4.50 20.28
C ILE A 7 -3.93 5.79 20.91
N GLU A 8 -3.64 6.79 20.09
CA GLU A 8 -3.32 8.11 20.63
C GLU A 8 -4.53 8.69 21.36
N GLU A 9 -4.33 9.24 22.57
CA GLU A 9 -5.41 9.71 23.45
C GLU A 9 -6.35 10.72 22.76
N ALA A 10 -5.78 11.61 21.93
CA ALA A 10 -6.52 12.60 21.16
C ALA A 10 -7.52 11.99 20.14
N LEU A 11 -7.35 10.71 19.79
CA LEU A 11 -8.11 10.03 18.73
C LEU A 11 -9.15 9.05 19.27
N LEU A 12 -9.34 8.95 20.60
CA LEU A 12 -10.27 8.00 21.20
C LEU A 12 -11.71 8.16 20.69
N GLN A 13 -12.12 9.37 20.34
CA GLN A 13 -13.44 9.68 19.79
C GLN A 13 -13.45 9.81 18.27
N HIS A 14 -12.31 9.60 17.61
CA HIS A 14 -12.21 9.73 16.16
C HIS A 14 -13.07 8.63 15.49
N PRO A 15 -13.98 8.94 14.54
CA PRO A 15 -14.90 7.96 13.96
C PRO A 15 -14.20 6.73 13.37
N ARG A 16 -13.11 6.95 12.64
CA ARG A 16 -12.27 5.89 12.05
C ARG A 16 -11.63 4.98 13.12
N VAL A 17 -11.23 5.54 14.27
CA VAL A 17 -10.69 4.76 15.39
C VAL A 17 -11.76 3.88 16.02
N LEU A 18 -12.95 4.44 16.24
CA LEU A 18 -14.10 3.69 16.77
C LEU A 18 -14.49 2.55 15.83
N ALA A 19 -14.60 2.82 14.52
CA ALA A 19 -14.93 1.82 13.52
C ALA A 19 -13.90 0.68 13.45
N ILE A 20 -12.61 1.02 13.47
CA ILE A 20 -11.54 0.00 13.49
C ILE A 20 -11.59 -0.82 14.78
N SER A 21 -11.76 -0.18 15.94
CA SER A 21 -11.79 -0.86 17.23
C SER A 21 -12.95 -1.86 17.33
N GLN A 22 -14.11 -1.54 16.74
CA GLN A 22 -15.25 -2.46 16.66
C GLN A 22 -14.95 -3.74 15.88
N ARG A 23 -14.00 -3.73 14.94
CA ARG A 23 -13.59 -4.93 14.19
C ARG A 23 -12.73 -5.89 15.02
N PHE A 24 -12.18 -5.42 16.14
CA PHE A 24 -11.31 -6.17 17.02
C PHE A 24 -11.80 -6.12 18.48
N PRO A 25 -13.01 -6.64 18.77
CA PRO A 25 -13.64 -6.51 20.10
C PRO A 25 -12.87 -7.22 21.22
N HIS A 26 -11.94 -8.11 20.86
CA HIS A 26 -11.11 -8.86 21.81
C HIS A 26 -9.66 -8.36 21.85
N ALA A 27 -9.29 -7.36 21.04
CA ALA A 27 -7.95 -6.80 21.11
C ALA A 27 -7.78 -6.00 22.39
N ARG A 28 -6.60 -6.13 23.01
CA ARG A 28 -6.21 -5.27 24.13
C ARG A 28 -5.98 -3.86 23.60
N THR A 29 -6.73 -2.90 24.12
CA THR A 29 -6.54 -1.48 23.80
C THR A 29 -5.66 -0.80 24.84
N ILE A 30 -4.64 -0.08 24.38
CA ILE A 30 -3.72 0.69 25.23
C ILE A 30 -3.64 2.11 24.68
N THR A 31 -3.75 3.12 25.53
CA THR A 31 -3.58 4.51 25.09
C THR A 31 -2.12 4.94 25.16
N CYS A 32 -1.72 5.88 24.30
CA CYS A 32 -0.44 6.57 24.38
C CYS A 32 -0.63 8.05 24.03
N SER A 33 0.30 8.91 24.44
CA SER A 33 0.20 10.34 24.08
C SER A 33 0.51 10.52 22.59
N ARG A 34 1.56 9.83 22.13
CA ARG A 34 2.03 9.84 20.74
C ARG A 34 2.46 8.43 20.32
N TYR A 35 2.19 8.07 19.07
CA TYR A 35 2.55 6.76 18.51
C TYR A 35 4.05 6.47 18.61
N GLY A 36 4.88 7.50 18.58
CA GLY A 36 6.33 7.40 18.72
C GLY A 36 6.79 6.81 20.06
N GLU A 37 5.98 6.91 21.13
CA GLU A 37 6.27 6.29 22.43
C GLU A 37 6.24 4.76 22.36
N VAL A 38 5.47 4.22 21.42
CA VAL A 38 5.34 2.77 21.18
C VAL A 38 6.20 2.34 19.99
N PHE A 39 6.23 3.15 18.93
CA PHE A 39 6.85 2.81 17.67
C PHE A 39 8.37 3.05 17.64
N ASN A 40 8.86 4.10 18.31
CA ASN A 40 10.26 4.52 18.27
C ASN A 40 11.18 4.11 19.46
N PRO A 41 10.75 3.38 20.52
CA PRO A 41 11.68 2.92 21.55
C PRO A 41 12.91 2.22 20.98
N LYS A 42 14.07 2.45 21.60
CA LYS A 42 15.32 1.78 21.25
C LYS A 42 15.30 0.32 21.74
N ALA A 43 16.13 -0.53 21.14
CA ALA A 43 16.33 -1.93 21.53
C ALA A 43 15.07 -2.83 21.48
N GLN A 44 14.08 -2.45 20.66
CA GLN A 44 12.98 -3.34 20.29
C GLN A 44 13.49 -4.54 19.48
N ASN A 45 12.83 -5.69 19.60
CA ASN A 45 13.12 -6.85 18.78
C ASN A 45 12.11 -6.98 17.64
N PHE A 46 12.49 -6.46 16.48
CA PHE A 46 11.66 -6.47 15.26
C PHE A 46 11.16 -7.86 14.86
N ARG A 47 12.01 -8.91 14.99
CA ARG A 47 11.62 -10.27 14.57
C ARG A 47 10.63 -10.92 15.52
N LEU A 48 10.72 -10.64 16.83
CA LEU A 48 9.70 -11.05 17.79
C LEU A 48 8.38 -10.33 17.52
N GLN A 49 8.40 -9.01 17.32
CA GLN A 49 7.20 -8.24 16.98
C GLN A 49 6.56 -8.73 15.67
N LYS A 50 7.32 -9.10 14.64
CA LYS A 50 6.75 -9.65 13.38
C LYS A 50 5.97 -10.96 13.55
N GLN A 51 6.13 -11.68 14.67
CA GLN A 51 5.30 -12.85 14.97
C GLN A 51 3.87 -12.43 15.31
N GLN A 52 3.71 -11.32 16.03
CA GLN A 52 2.44 -10.81 16.50
C GLN A 52 2.46 -9.27 16.62
N PRO A 53 2.47 -8.55 15.48
CA PRO A 53 2.57 -7.10 15.48
C PRO A 53 1.27 -6.45 15.96
N ALA A 54 1.40 -5.37 16.72
CA ALA A 54 0.29 -4.54 17.13
C ALA A 54 -0.14 -3.58 16.00
N LEU A 55 -1.36 -3.04 16.14
CA LEU A 55 -1.82 -1.90 15.35
C LEU A 55 -1.74 -0.64 16.20
N ILE A 56 -1.17 0.43 15.66
CA ILE A 56 -1.10 1.73 16.31
C ILE A 56 -1.95 2.69 15.48
N LEU A 57 -3.00 3.25 16.09
CA LEU A 57 -3.88 4.24 15.50
C LEU A 57 -3.41 5.63 15.92
N ALA A 58 -2.98 6.42 14.95
CA ALA A 58 -2.22 7.64 15.19
C ALA A 58 -2.67 8.80 14.29
N GLU A 59 -2.25 10.01 14.65
CA GLU A 59 -2.42 11.23 13.88
C GLU A 59 -1.07 11.62 13.29
N LYS A 60 -1.04 11.90 11.98
CA LYS A 60 0.12 12.49 11.31
C LYS A 60 0.03 14.01 11.41
N TYR A 61 1.12 14.70 11.68
CA TYR A 61 1.09 16.18 11.82
C TYR A 61 1.77 16.95 10.69
N ARG A 62 2.57 16.26 9.89
CA ARG A 62 3.40 16.87 8.87
C ARG A 62 3.82 15.83 7.84
N GLN A 63 4.31 16.31 6.71
CA GLN A 63 4.82 15.46 5.63
C GLN A 63 3.73 14.50 5.15
N PHE A 64 2.50 15.00 4.94
CA PHE A 64 1.40 14.14 4.50
C PHE A 64 1.67 13.66 3.08
N VAL A 65 2.20 14.54 2.24
CA VAL A 65 2.69 14.22 0.90
C VAL A 65 4.19 14.55 0.78
N LEU A 66 4.97 13.65 0.19
CA LEU A 66 6.42 13.81 0.02
C LEU A 66 6.83 13.53 -1.43
N PRO A 67 7.89 14.18 -1.95
CA PRO A 67 8.42 13.86 -3.28
C PRO A 67 8.82 12.39 -3.38
N ALA A 68 8.40 11.73 -4.46
CA ALA A 68 8.80 10.35 -4.74
C ALA A 68 10.31 10.25 -4.98
N PRO A 69 10.98 9.16 -4.55
CA PRO A 69 12.38 8.95 -4.85
C PRO A 69 12.66 8.95 -6.36
N VAL A 70 13.88 9.33 -6.73
CA VAL A 70 14.34 9.29 -8.12
C VAL A 70 14.19 7.86 -8.68
N GLY A 71 13.58 7.75 -9.87
CA GLY A 71 13.33 6.45 -10.53
C GLY A 71 12.05 5.73 -10.09
N TYR A 72 11.33 6.22 -9.07
CA TYR A 72 10.07 5.61 -8.61
C TYR A 72 8.86 5.99 -9.50
N GLY A 73 8.95 7.12 -10.20
CA GLY A 73 7.88 7.65 -11.04
C GLY A 73 7.54 6.78 -12.26
N ILE A 74 6.30 6.87 -12.73
CA ILE A 74 5.79 6.12 -13.90
C ILE A 74 5.38 7.03 -15.07
N GLY A 75 6.02 8.19 -15.21
CA GLY A 75 5.91 9.05 -16.40
C GLY A 75 5.23 10.41 -16.23
N ALA A 76 4.80 10.78 -15.01
CA ALA A 76 4.31 12.14 -14.74
C ALA A 76 5.46 13.13 -14.55
N GLN A 77 5.15 14.43 -14.74
CA GLN A 77 6.06 15.54 -14.47
C GLN A 77 6.35 15.66 -12.97
N HIS A 78 5.32 15.52 -12.13
CA HIS A 78 5.43 15.54 -10.68
C HIS A 78 5.09 14.17 -10.10
N ASN A 79 5.88 13.74 -9.13
CA ASN A 79 5.75 12.42 -8.52
C ASN A 79 5.86 12.55 -7.01
N TYR A 80 4.84 12.10 -6.30
CA TYR A 80 4.75 12.15 -4.84
C TYR A 80 4.34 10.81 -4.28
N TYR A 81 4.76 10.50 -3.06
CA TYR A 81 4.19 9.42 -2.28
C TYR A 81 3.57 9.97 -1.00
N PHE A 82 2.68 9.18 -0.40
CA PHE A 82 2.13 9.48 0.90
C PHE A 82 1.97 8.19 1.70
N SER A 83 2.23 8.30 3.00
CA SER A 83 2.31 7.15 3.89
C SER A 83 1.22 7.25 4.94
N HIS A 84 0.02 6.83 4.56
CA HIS A 84 -1.13 6.67 5.47
C HIS A 84 -0.96 5.46 6.40
N ILE A 85 -0.08 4.52 6.02
CA ILE A 85 0.32 3.36 6.82
C ILE A 85 1.84 3.23 6.82
N LEU A 86 2.41 2.85 7.97
CA LEU A 86 3.80 2.41 8.11
C LEU A 86 3.85 0.92 8.43
N ASN A 87 4.88 0.26 7.91
CA ASN A 87 5.06 -1.19 7.93
C ASN A 87 3.98 -1.95 7.14
N CYS A 88 4.23 -3.24 6.93
CA CYS A 88 3.36 -4.12 6.15
C CYS A 88 3.16 -5.47 6.86
N LEU A 89 2.01 -6.09 6.60
CA LEU A 89 1.69 -7.44 7.09
C LEU A 89 2.45 -8.56 6.38
N TYR A 90 2.98 -8.28 5.20
CA TYR A 90 3.88 -9.19 4.49
C TYR A 90 5.28 -9.10 5.08
N ASP A 91 5.97 -10.24 5.10
CA ASP A 91 7.32 -10.40 5.68
C ASP A 91 8.31 -10.75 4.56
N CYS A 92 8.32 -9.92 3.51
CA CYS A 92 9.18 -10.12 2.35
C CYS A 92 10.65 -9.88 2.74
N ARG A 93 11.53 -10.88 2.59
CA ARG A 93 12.93 -10.84 3.06
C ARG A 93 13.77 -9.73 2.43
N TYR A 94 13.41 -9.29 1.24
CA TYR A 94 14.10 -8.22 0.50
C TYR A 94 13.51 -6.83 0.80
N CYS A 95 12.43 -6.74 1.58
CA CYS A 95 11.72 -5.48 1.77
C CYS A 95 12.59 -4.48 2.53
N PHE A 96 12.84 -3.31 1.93
CA PHE A 96 13.64 -2.26 2.54
C PHE A 96 13.03 -1.70 3.83
N LEU A 97 11.73 -1.88 4.06
CA LEU A 97 11.07 -1.52 5.31
C LEU A 97 11.54 -2.39 6.48
N GLN A 98 12.08 -3.60 6.23
CA GLN A 98 12.68 -4.42 7.28
C GLN A 98 13.96 -3.75 7.80
N GLY A 99 13.85 -3.08 8.93
CA GLY A 99 14.95 -2.34 9.55
C GLY A 99 14.96 -0.84 9.25
N MET A 100 14.00 -0.33 8.47
CA MET A 100 13.79 1.12 8.33
C MET A 100 13.29 1.75 9.64
N TYR A 101 12.45 1.03 10.38
CA TYR A 101 11.90 1.46 11.66
C TYR A 101 12.36 0.53 12.79
N PRO A 102 12.47 1.05 14.04
CA PRO A 102 12.84 0.22 15.19
C PRO A 102 11.72 -0.73 15.62
N SER A 103 10.48 -0.52 15.17
CA SER A 103 9.32 -1.40 15.44
C SER A 103 8.83 -2.12 14.18
N ALA A 104 8.25 -3.31 14.37
CA ALA A 104 7.53 -4.05 13.33
C ALA A 104 6.01 -3.85 13.32
N ASP A 105 5.49 -3.09 14.29
CA ASP A 105 4.06 -2.79 14.44
C ASP A 105 3.55 -1.95 13.27
N TYR A 106 2.26 -2.05 12.99
CA TYR A 106 1.62 -1.26 11.94
C TYR A 106 1.21 0.08 12.51
N VAL A 107 1.57 1.18 11.86
CA VAL A 107 1.04 2.51 12.22
C VAL A 107 0.05 2.91 11.15
N LEU A 108 -1.21 3.09 11.51
CA LEU A 108 -2.22 3.67 10.64
C LEU A 108 -2.46 5.11 11.07
N PHE A 109 -2.18 6.04 10.17
CA PHE A 109 -2.56 7.43 10.35
C PHE A 109 -4.02 7.60 9.99
N VAL A 110 -4.86 7.88 10.98
CA VAL A 110 -6.32 7.91 10.78
C VAL A 110 -6.79 9.22 10.19
N ASN A 111 -6.04 10.32 10.25
CA ASN A 111 -6.45 11.62 9.74
C ASN A 111 -6.27 11.74 8.21
N TYR A 112 -7.01 10.93 7.45
CA TYR A 112 -6.96 10.89 5.98
C TYR A 112 -7.25 12.24 5.33
N GLU A 113 -8.11 13.02 5.96
CA GLU A 113 -8.56 14.33 5.51
C GLU A 113 -7.38 15.31 5.31
N ASP A 114 -6.35 15.23 6.15
CA ASP A 114 -5.15 16.08 6.02
C ASP A 114 -4.31 15.72 4.80
N PHE A 115 -4.16 14.41 4.50
CA PHE A 115 -3.50 13.96 3.28
C PHE A 115 -4.27 14.41 2.04
N GLN A 116 -5.59 14.24 2.07
CA GLN A 116 -6.47 14.64 0.97
C GLN A 116 -6.39 16.15 0.71
N GLN A 117 -6.33 16.96 1.78
CA GLN A 117 -6.15 18.40 1.67
C GLN A 117 -4.80 18.77 1.01
N GLU A 118 -3.69 18.19 1.45
CA GLU A 118 -2.37 18.47 0.85
C GLU A 118 -2.31 18.01 -0.62
N ILE A 119 -2.90 16.86 -0.95
CA ILE A 119 -3.04 16.37 -2.34
C ILE A 119 -3.78 17.41 -3.20
N ARG A 120 -4.94 17.90 -2.74
CA ARG A 120 -5.74 18.91 -3.46
C ARG A 120 -4.95 20.21 -3.67
N GLN A 121 -4.21 20.66 -2.65
CA GLN A 121 -3.37 21.87 -2.73
C GLN A 121 -2.27 21.72 -3.78
N LEU A 122 -1.56 20.59 -3.82
CA LEU A 122 -0.54 20.31 -4.83
C LEU A 122 -1.12 20.27 -6.25
N CYS A 123 -2.29 19.65 -6.42
CA CYS A 123 -2.97 19.59 -7.72
C CYS A 123 -3.42 20.98 -8.19
N ALA A 124 -3.93 21.82 -7.28
CA ALA A 124 -4.37 23.17 -7.59
C ALA A 124 -3.20 24.12 -7.92
N ALA A 125 -1.99 23.85 -7.41
CA ALA A 125 -0.80 24.64 -7.71
C ALA A 125 -0.30 24.45 -9.16
N THR A 126 -0.57 23.30 -9.77
CA THR A 126 -0.12 22.94 -11.13
C THR A 126 -1.24 22.25 -11.93
N PRO A 127 -2.38 22.94 -12.18
CA PRO A 127 -3.62 22.31 -12.66
C PRO A 127 -3.53 21.69 -14.07
N THR A 128 -2.53 22.07 -14.86
CA THR A 128 -2.30 21.55 -16.21
C THR A 128 -1.16 20.53 -16.29
N GLU A 129 -0.42 20.33 -15.20
CA GLU A 129 0.75 19.44 -15.18
C GLU A 129 0.36 18.10 -14.56
N PRO A 130 0.70 16.96 -15.18
CA PRO A 130 0.34 15.65 -14.66
C PRO A 130 1.11 15.34 -13.38
N ILE A 131 0.40 14.86 -12.37
CA ILE A 131 0.93 14.50 -11.05
C ILE A 131 0.58 13.04 -10.74
N HIS A 132 1.55 12.25 -10.32
CA HIS A 132 1.32 10.91 -9.80
C HIS A 132 1.52 10.87 -8.28
N PHE A 133 0.57 10.24 -7.60
CA PHE A 133 0.59 9.98 -6.17
C PHE A 133 0.67 8.49 -5.92
N PHE A 134 1.69 8.05 -5.19
CA PHE A 134 1.93 6.65 -4.89
C PHE A 134 1.53 6.32 -3.46
N SER A 135 0.58 5.41 -3.32
CA SER A 135 0.33 4.71 -2.07
C SER A 135 1.10 3.38 -2.04
N GLY A 136 1.41 2.90 -0.83
CA GLY A 136 2.16 1.65 -0.66
C GLY A 136 3.68 1.81 -0.73
N TYR A 137 4.21 3.02 -0.48
CA TYR A 137 5.65 3.23 -0.34
C TYR A 137 6.17 2.68 1.01
N ASP A 138 5.61 3.16 2.13
CA ASP A 138 5.98 2.71 3.49
C ASP A 138 5.11 1.56 4.03
N GLY A 139 4.38 0.88 3.14
CA GLY A 139 3.46 -0.22 3.47
C GLY A 139 2.90 -0.87 2.22
N ASP A 140 1.74 -1.51 2.32
CA ASP A 140 1.02 -2.04 1.16
C ASP A 140 -0.39 -1.45 1.11
N SER A 141 -0.74 -0.87 -0.04
CA SER A 141 -1.96 -0.06 -0.20
C SER A 141 -3.25 -0.80 0.12
N LEU A 142 -3.30 -2.10 -0.19
CA LEU A 142 -4.53 -2.89 -0.07
C LEU A 142 -4.43 -4.02 0.94
N ALA A 143 -3.27 -4.25 1.55
CA ALA A 143 -3.10 -5.41 2.43
C ALA A 143 -4.00 -5.35 3.68
N LEU A 144 -4.20 -4.16 4.25
CA LEU A 144 -5.14 -3.92 5.36
C LEU A 144 -6.47 -3.27 4.94
N GLU A 145 -6.80 -3.28 3.65
CA GLU A 145 -8.00 -2.61 3.13
C GLU A 145 -9.32 -2.95 3.86
N PRO A 146 -9.60 -4.21 4.26
CA PRO A 146 -10.83 -4.53 5.00
C PRO A 146 -10.93 -3.89 6.38
N VAL A 147 -9.83 -3.32 6.89
CA VAL A 147 -9.74 -2.64 8.18
C VAL A 147 -9.69 -1.13 7.96
N THR A 148 -8.89 -0.68 6.99
CA THR A 148 -8.60 0.74 6.78
C THR A 148 -9.62 1.45 5.91
N HIS A 149 -10.32 0.73 5.03
CA HIS A 149 -11.19 1.29 3.99
C HIS A 149 -10.47 2.39 3.18
N PHE A 150 -9.17 2.19 2.92
CA PHE A 150 -8.31 3.22 2.36
C PHE A 150 -8.73 3.60 0.93
N ALA A 151 -8.94 2.60 0.07
CA ALA A 151 -9.35 2.87 -1.31
C ALA A 151 -10.71 3.57 -1.37
N GLU A 152 -11.67 3.16 -0.53
CA GLU A 152 -13.02 3.78 -0.45
C GLU A 152 -12.94 5.28 -0.07
N GLN A 153 -11.91 5.70 0.66
CA GLN A 153 -11.75 7.08 1.12
C GLN A 153 -10.97 7.96 0.13
N PHE A 154 -10.02 7.39 -0.60
CA PHE A 154 -9.15 8.17 -1.50
C PHE A 154 -9.63 8.18 -2.95
N LEU A 155 -10.25 7.11 -3.45
CA LEU A 155 -10.71 7.07 -4.84
C LEU A 155 -11.65 8.22 -5.21
N PRO A 156 -12.66 8.59 -4.39
CA PRO A 156 -13.54 9.73 -4.71
C PRO A 156 -12.78 11.06 -4.80
N VAL A 157 -11.74 11.26 -3.98
CA VAL A 157 -10.90 12.47 -4.03
C VAL A 157 -10.17 12.56 -5.35
N PHE A 158 -9.58 11.46 -5.82
CA PHE A 158 -8.89 11.46 -7.10
C PHE A 158 -9.85 11.64 -8.27
N ALA A 159 -11.08 11.10 -8.21
CA ALA A 159 -12.08 11.31 -9.26
C ALA A 159 -12.35 12.81 -9.57
N GLU A 160 -12.14 13.69 -8.59
CA GLU A 160 -12.31 15.14 -8.70
C GLU A 160 -11.06 15.90 -9.19
N LEU A 161 -9.92 15.21 -9.35
CA LEU A 161 -8.61 15.80 -9.64
C LEU A 161 -8.08 15.35 -11.01
N PRO A 162 -8.47 16.02 -12.11
CA PRO A 162 -8.20 15.53 -13.47
C PRO A 162 -6.71 15.47 -13.85
N ASN A 163 -5.85 16.23 -13.17
CA ASN A 163 -4.40 16.22 -13.39
C ASN A 163 -3.65 15.24 -12.48
N ALA A 164 -4.34 14.52 -11.59
CA ALA A 164 -3.74 13.66 -10.59
C ALA A 164 -4.10 12.19 -10.80
N THR A 165 -3.10 11.31 -10.81
CA THR A 165 -3.30 9.85 -10.83
C THR A 165 -2.88 9.22 -9.51
N LEU A 166 -3.75 8.41 -8.91
CA LEU A 166 -3.41 7.58 -7.75
C LEU A 166 -2.89 6.21 -8.21
N GLU A 167 -1.72 5.82 -7.74
CA GLU A 167 -1.29 4.42 -7.79
C GLU A 167 -1.55 3.71 -6.46
N LEU A 168 -2.33 2.64 -6.53
CA LEU A 168 -2.52 1.66 -5.45
C LEU A 168 -1.53 0.51 -5.67
N ARG A 169 -0.31 0.61 -5.13
CA ARG A 169 0.71 -0.45 -5.26
C ARG A 169 0.52 -1.54 -4.22
N THR A 170 0.46 -2.80 -4.63
CA THR A 170 0.10 -3.91 -3.74
C THR A 170 0.63 -5.29 -4.15
N LYS A 171 0.75 -6.20 -3.19
CA LYS A 171 0.82 -7.66 -3.35
C LYS A 171 -0.48 -8.36 -2.91
N SER A 172 -1.46 -7.60 -2.44
CA SER A 172 -2.68 -8.08 -1.80
C SER A 172 -3.70 -8.64 -2.78
N THR A 173 -4.63 -9.42 -2.22
CA THR A 173 -5.83 -9.91 -2.91
C THR A 173 -7.11 -9.33 -2.30
N GLN A 174 -6.98 -8.38 -1.36
CA GLN A 174 -8.10 -7.70 -0.72
C GLN A 174 -8.69 -6.62 -1.63
N ILE A 175 -9.24 -7.04 -2.77
CA ILE A 175 -9.74 -6.17 -3.85
C ILE A 175 -11.24 -5.86 -3.73
N ARG A 176 -11.89 -6.22 -2.62
CA ARG A 176 -13.35 -6.14 -2.51
C ARG A 176 -13.87 -4.71 -2.66
N SER A 177 -13.21 -3.72 -2.04
CA SER A 177 -13.60 -2.32 -2.18
C SER A 177 -13.52 -1.85 -3.63
N LEU A 178 -12.48 -2.25 -4.36
CA LEU A 178 -12.34 -1.97 -5.79
C LEU A 178 -13.42 -2.61 -6.66
N LEU A 179 -13.85 -3.84 -6.33
CA LEU A 179 -14.94 -4.52 -7.04
C LEU A 179 -16.34 -4.00 -6.66
N ASN A 180 -16.43 -3.18 -5.61
CA ASN A 180 -17.66 -2.55 -5.16
C ASN A 180 -17.71 -1.05 -5.55
N SER A 181 -16.70 -0.56 -6.25
CA SER A 181 -16.55 0.85 -6.61
C SER A 181 -16.46 0.98 -8.13
N ASP A 182 -17.00 2.07 -8.67
CA ASP A 182 -16.86 2.38 -10.09
C ASP A 182 -15.39 2.74 -10.41
N PRO A 183 -14.80 2.17 -11.47
CA PRO A 183 -13.47 2.55 -11.91
C PRO A 183 -13.40 4.02 -12.30
N ILE A 184 -12.32 4.68 -11.93
CA ILE A 184 -12.03 6.07 -12.32
C ILE A 184 -10.82 6.11 -13.27
N PRO A 185 -10.79 7.04 -14.24
CA PRO A 185 -9.74 7.07 -15.27
C PRO A 185 -8.35 7.37 -14.72
N ASN A 186 -8.27 7.97 -13.53
CA ASN A 186 -7.04 8.45 -12.91
C ASN A 186 -6.69 7.70 -11.61
N ALA A 187 -6.96 6.39 -11.60
CA ALA A 187 -6.41 5.48 -10.60
C ALA A 187 -5.88 4.21 -11.27
N VAL A 188 -4.72 3.74 -10.78
CA VAL A 188 -4.01 2.57 -11.29
C VAL A 188 -3.81 1.59 -10.16
N VAL A 189 -4.29 0.37 -10.32
CA VAL A 189 -4.07 -0.73 -9.38
C VAL A 189 -2.83 -1.50 -9.81
N ALA A 190 -1.71 -1.25 -9.14
CA ALA A 190 -0.41 -1.78 -9.52
C ALA A 190 -0.05 -3.02 -8.68
N PHE A 191 0.15 -4.15 -9.35
CA PHE A 191 0.52 -5.40 -8.68
C PHE A 191 2.02 -5.64 -8.73
N SER A 192 2.64 -5.87 -7.57
CA SER A 192 4.01 -6.37 -7.47
C SER A 192 4.04 -7.88 -7.69
N LEU A 193 4.82 -8.31 -8.67
CA LEU A 193 4.88 -9.70 -9.13
C LEU A 193 6.33 -10.20 -9.15
N ASN A 194 6.49 -11.45 -8.74
CA ASN A 194 7.75 -12.18 -8.80
C ASN A 194 7.50 -13.60 -9.30
N PRO A 195 8.50 -14.27 -9.91
CA PRO A 195 8.36 -15.68 -10.27
C PRO A 195 8.05 -16.52 -9.03
N GLU A 196 7.14 -17.49 -9.13
CA GLU A 196 6.69 -18.29 -7.99
C GLU A 196 7.87 -19.00 -7.28
N ALA A 197 8.86 -19.47 -8.05
CA ALA A 197 10.08 -20.11 -7.55
C ALA A 197 10.94 -19.18 -6.65
N ILE A 198 10.79 -17.87 -6.83
CA ILE A 198 11.42 -16.84 -5.99
C ILE A 198 10.46 -16.46 -4.87
N ALA A 199 9.21 -16.10 -5.19
CA ALA A 199 8.21 -15.61 -4.25
C ALA A 199 8.02 -16.54 -3.05
N THR A 200 7.91 -17.84 -3.28
CA THR A 200 7.77 -18.87 -2.23
C THR A 200 8.92 -18.89 -1.21
N LYS A 201 10.11 -18.42 -1.59
CA LYS A 201 11.32 -18.40 -0.72
C LYS A 201 11.49 -17.09 0.03
N VAL A 202 11.00 -15.98 -0.52
CA VAL A 202 11.34 -14.63 -0.02
C VAL A 202 10.13 -13.73 0.26
N GLU A 203 8.91 -14.08 -0.13
CA GLU A 203 7.69 -13.27 0.07
C GLU A 203 6.78 -13.88 1.13
N ALA A 204 7.33 -14.16 2.32
CA ALA A 204 6.57 -14.78 3.39
C ALA A 204 5.31 -13.96 3.75
N LYS A 205 4.20 -14.66 4.01
CA LYS A 205 2.85 -14.11 4.28
C LYS A 205 2.19 -13.37 3.11
N ALA A 206 2.88 -13.10 2.01
CA ALA A 206 2.25 -12.53 0.82
C ALA A 206 1.44 -13.61 0.07
N PRO A 207 0.36 -13.22 -0.66
CA PRO A 207 -0.33 -14.14 -1.55
C PRO A 207 0.59 -14.69 -2.65
N SER A 208 0.44 -15.97 -2.98
CA SER A 208 1.11 -16.62 -4.13
C SER A 208 0.93 -15.83 -5.43
N LEU A 209 1.82 -16.00 -6.40
CA LEU A 209 1.68 -15.39 -7.74
C LEU A 209 0.30 -15.68 -8.34
N GLN A 210 -0.15 -16.93 -8.28
CA GLN A 210 -1.43 -17.36 -8.84
C GLN A 210 -2.61 -16.52 -8.32
N ARG A 211 -2.71 -16.38 -6.99
CA ARG A 211 -3.76 -15.56 -6.34
C ARG A 211 -3.65 -14.08 -6.69
N ARG A 212 -2.44 -13.54 -6.84
CA ARG A 212 -2.23 -12.16 -7.30
C ARG A 212 -2.70 -11.97 -8.74
N LEU A 213 -2.40 -12.90 -9.64
CA LEU A 213 -2.89 -12.88 -11.02
C LEU A 213 -4.41 -12.98 -11.08
N ASP A 214 -5.03 -13.83 -10.25
CA ASP A 214 -6.50 -13.92 -10.17
C ASP A 214 -7.14 -12.61 -9.70
N ALA A 215 -6.55 -11.94 -8.71
CA ALA A 215 -7.01 -10.64 -8.25
C ALA A 215 -6.84 -9.56 -9.32
N LEU A 216 -5.67 -9.52 -9.96
CA LEU A 216 -5.34 -8.61 -11.04
C LEU A 216 -6.34 -8.75 -12.20
N SER A 217 -6.58 -9.97 -12.71
CA SER A 217 -7.53 -10.19 -13.79
C SER A 217 -8.95 -9.76 -13.43
N LYS A 218 -9.39 -9.96 -12.18
CA LYS A 218 -10.71 -9.49 -11.71
C LYS A 218 -10.81 -7.98 -11.68
N VAL A 219 -9.78 -7.30 -11.17
CA VAL A 219 -9.71 -5.84 -11.13
C VAL A 219 -9.72 -5.26 -12.55
N GLN A 220 -8.94 -5.84 -13.47
CA GLN A 220 -8.94 -5.41 -14.87
C GLN A 220 -10.28 -5.68 -15.57
N ALA A 221 -10.89 -6.85 -15.35
CA ALA A 221 -12.20 -7.19 -15.92
C ALA A 221 -13.31 -6.26 -15.41
N HIS A 222 -13.16 -5.71 -14.22
CA HIS A 222 -14.05 -4.68 -13.66
C HIS A 222 -13.82 -3.30 -14.29
N GLY A 223 -12.77 -3.10 -15.09
CA GLY A 223 -12.50 -1.85 -15.81
C GLY A 223 -11.46 -0.94 -15.17
N TRP A 224 -10.81 -1.36 -14.07
CA TRP A 224 -9.71 -0.60 -13.48
C TRP A 224 -8.46 -0.68 -14.35
N HIS A 225 -7.75 0.45 -14.47
CA HIS A 225 -6.40 0.46 -15.02
C HIS A 225 -5.47 -0.33 -14.11
N ILE A 226 -4.65 -1.20 -14.72
CA ILE A 226 -3.68 -2.01 -13.99
C ILE A 226 -2.25 -1.58 -14.28
N GLY A 227 -1.38 -1.75 -13.28
CA GLY A 227 0.06 -1.63 -13.43
C GLY A 227 0.78 -2.94 -13.07
N LEU A 228 1.91 -3.21 -13.71
CA LEU A 228 2.80 -4.33 -13.37
C LEU A 228 4.09 -3.79 -12.73
N ARG A 229 4.45 -4.30 -11.57
CA ARG A 229 5.69 -3.93 -10.86
C ARG A 229 6.53 -5.18 -10.67
N PHE A 230 7.61 -5.31 -11.43
CA PHE A 230 8.61 -6.36 -11.22
C PHE A 230 9.73 -5.77 -10.38
N ASP A 231 9.43 -5.58 -9.10
CA ASP A 231 10.24 -4.83 -8.14
C ASP A 231 10.23 -5.57 -6.79
N PRO A 232 11.37 -6.17 -6.36
CA PRO A 232 12.67 -6.16 -7.05
C PRO A 232 12.82 -7.28 -8.09
N LEU A 233 13.66 -7.08 -9.10
CA LEU A 233 14.24 -8.13 -9.92
C LEU A 233 15.34 -8.86 -9.15
N ILE A 234 15.05 -10.08 -8.72
CA ILE A 234 15.98 -10.90 -7.95
C ILE A 234 16.82 -11.81 -8.87
N TYR A 235 18.13 -11.55 -8.90
CA TYR A 235 19.12 -12.38 -9.60
C TYR A 235 19.40 -13.66 -8.82
N GLN A 236 19.19 -14.79 -9.47
CA GLN A 236 19.50 -16.13 -8.95
C GLN A 236 19.77 -17.09 -10.12
N HIS A 237 20.06 -18.36 -9.83
CA HIS A 237 20.19 -19.37 -10.88
C HIS A 237 18.92 -19.43 -11.73
N ASP A 238 19.08 -19.54 -13.05
CA ASP A 238 17.98 -19.58 -14.03
C ASP A 238 16.98 -18.41 -13.98
N TYR A 239 17.36 -17.25 -13.41
CA TYR A 239 16.42 -16.12 -13.27
C TYR A 239 15.78 -15.73 -14.61
N GLN A 240 16.52 -15.72 -15.71
CA GLN A 240 15.99 -15.37 -17.03
C GLN A 240 14.81 -16.28 -17.44
N GLN A 241 14.95 -17.60 -17.25
CA GLN A 241 13.89 -18.57 -17.56
C GLN A 241 12.68 -18.35 -16.64
N HIS A 242 12.92 -18.10 -15.35
CA HIS A 242 11.86 -17.83 -14.39
C HIS A 242 11.07 -16.56 -14.73
N TYR A 243 11.75 -15.47 -15.12
CA TYR A 243 11.07 -14.23 -15.53
C TYR A 243 10.39 -14.36 -16.90
N GLN A 244 10.98 -15.06 -17.86
CA GLN A 244 10.31 -15.38 -19.13
C GLN A 244 8.99 -16.14 -18.88
N HIS A 245 9.01 -17.12 -17.98
CA HIS A 245 7.82 -17.87 -17.60
C HIS A 245 6.80 -16.99 -16.86
N LEU A 246 7.24 -16.13 -15.93
CA LEU A 246 6.38 -15.15 -15.26
C LEU A 246 5.69 -14.25 -16.29
N PHE A 247 6.43 -13.67 -17.23
CA PHE A 247 5.86 -12.77 -18.24
C PHE A 247 4.84 -13.50 -19.13
N ALA A 248 5.16 -14.72 -19.58
CA ALA A 248 4.22 -15.54 -20.33
C ALA A 248 2.91 -15.79 -19.55
N GLN A 249 2.99 -16.09 -18.25
CA GLN A 249 1.81 -16.25 -17.40
C GLN A 249 1.01 -14.93 -17.27
N VAL A 250 1.69 -13.82 -17.01
CA VAL A 250 1.05 -12.50 -16.83
C VAL A 250 0.31 -12.10 -18.10
N PHE A 251 0.99 -12.10 -19.25
CA PHE A 251 0.41 -11.65 -20.52
C PHE A 251 -0.62 -12.62 -21.10
N ALA A 252 -0.68 -13.87 -20.63
CA ALA A 252 -1.78 -14.78 -20.94
C ALA A 252 -3.09 -14.46 -20.16
N ARG A 253 -3.02 -13.62 -19.11
CA ARG A 253 -4.13 -13.37 -18.17
C ARG A 253 -4.70 -11.98 -18.23
N ILE A 254 -3.96 -11.03 -18.80
CA ILE A 254 -4.33 -9.62 -18.84
C ILE A 254 -4.63 -9.20 -20.27
N ASN A 255 -5.44 -8.16 -20.41
CA ASN A 255 -5.56 -7.44 -21.67
C ASN A 255 -4.44 -6.38 -21.76
N PRO A 256 -3.44 -6.53 -22.67
CA PRO A 256 -2.35 -5.58 -22.77
C PRO A 256 -2.80 -4.18 -23.23
N SER A 257 -3.93 -4.06 -23.93
CA SER A 257 -4.43 -2.76 -24.40
C SER A 257 -4.94 -1.87 -23.28
N GLN A 258 -5.15 -2.44 -22.09
CA GLN A 258 -5.63 -1.75 -20.88
C GLN A 258 -4.53 -1.64 -19.80
N LEU A 259 -3.31 -2.04 -20.13
CA LEU A 259 -2.15 -1.95 -19.25
C LEU A 259 -1.68 -0.49 -19.19
N HIS A 260 -1.70 0.12 -18.00
CA HIS A 260 -1.31 1.51 -17.83
C HIS A 260 0.21 1.69 -17.81
N SER A 261 0.90 0.92 -16.97
CA SER A 261 2.35 1.06 -16.83
C SER A 261 3.03 -0.20 -16.32
N VAL A 262 4.30 -0.37 -16.70
CA VAL A 262 5.20 -1.42 -16.22
C VAL A 262 6.44 -0.75 -15.64
N SER A 263 6.92 -1.24 -14.49
CA SER A 263 8.22 -0.85 -13.96
C SER A 263 9.04 -2.06 -13.55
N LEU A 264 10.37 -1.88 -13.61
CA LEU A 264 11.38 -2.82 -13.15
C LEU A 264 12.18 -2.11 -12.05
N GLY A 265 12.41 -2.78 -10.92
CA GLY A 265 13.17 -2.27 -9.77
C GLY A 265 14.29 -3.22 -9.36
#